data_AF-A0A8D9P8V7-F1
#
_entry.id   AF-A0A8D9P8V7-F1
#
_cell.length_a   1.000
_cell.length_b   1.000
_cell.length_c   1.000
_cell.angle_alpha   90.00
_cell.angle_beta   90.00
_cell.angle_gamma   90.00
#
_symmetry.space_group_name_H-M   'P 1'
#
loop_
_entity.id
_entity.type
_entity.pdbx_description
1 polymer ?
#
loop_
_entity_poly.entity_id
_entity_poly.type
_entity_poly.pdbx_seq_one_letter_code
_entity_poly.pdbx_strand_id
1 'polypeptide(L)'
;MSLLLCHIANSVGTSTEDIAAMSLHYILQSSTAARDTLLDYIGTELGLQFEKDLHFELQSCGENLERPDMSLRNVHNDEILIFEMKFWANLTDNQPNTYLERLEKKGGKGLIFVCPKSRIISLVDELAASAEYEKPQGRLLQKDGKPPMLVLSWEEVLNLLDNVLQEDALYNDLLQLKGLTGEMDNQNFKPFSAGDLSSNMANRIVDYYRIVDKIADSFLIHKICNSKGLKASPQKCGYYRYLKIDNPATGLSIQFNCNL
;
A
#
# COMPACT_ATOMS: atom_id res chain seq x y z
N MET A 1 23.33 11.07 6.68
CA MET A 1 22.02 10.55 7.14
C MET A 1 22.31 9.58 8.26
N SER A 2 21.81 9.83 9.48
CA SER A 2 22.00 8.91 10.61
C SER A 2 20.94 7.79 10.50
N LEU A 3 21.39 6.53 10.57
CA LEU A 3 20.57 5.33 10.36
C LEU A 3 20.36 4.54 11.67
N LEU A 4 20.51 5.20 12.83
CA LEU A 4 20.42 4.53 14.12
C LEU A 4 19.05 3.88 14.33
N LEU A 5 17.97 4.62 14.06
CA LEU A 5 16.61 4.09 14.17
C LEU A 5 16.39 2.89 13.23
N CYS A 6 16.90 2.96 11.99
CA CYS A 6 16.85 1.85 11.04
C CYS A 6 17.63 0.62 11.53
N HIS A 7 18.84 0.83 12.04
CA HIS A 7 19.66 -0.25 12.59
C HIS A 7 18.98 -0.94 13.77
N ILE A 8 18.39 -0.15 14.69
CA ILE A 8 17.64 -0.68 15.82
C ILE A 8 16.41 -1.42 15.33
N ALA A 9 15.60 -0.84 14.44
CA ALA A 9 14.36 -1.44 13.93
C ALA A 9 14.56 -2.84 13.35
N ASN A 10 15.64 -3.05 12.61
CA ASN A 10 15.98 -4.37 12.05
C ASN A 10 16.43 -5.40 13.11
N SER A 11 16.73 -4.96 14.33
CA SER A 11 17.24 -5.79 15.43
C SER A 11 16.20 -6.08 16.52
N VAL A 12 15.11 -5.32 16.58
CA VAL A 12 14.03 -5.53 17.55
C VAL A 12 12.95 -6.43 16.94
N GLY A 13 12.35 -7.33 17.73
CA GLY A 13 11.26 -8.21 17.28
C GLY A 13 9.91 -7.51 17.04
N THR A 14 9.90 -6.19 16.95
CA THR A 14 8.72 -5.35 16.69
C THR A 14 8.63 -5.05 15.20
N SER A 15 7.41 -4.92 14.66
CA SER A 15 7.26 -4.63 13.22
C SER A 15 7.87 -3.27 12.89
N THR A 16 8.42 -3.14 11.67
CA THR A 16 8.98 -1.86 11.22
C THR A 16 7.88 -0.81 11.04
N GLU A 17 6.67 -1.25 10.66
CA GLU A 17 5.45 -0.42 10.64
C GLU A 17 5.19 0.24 12.00
N ASP A 18 5.20 -0.54 13.09
CA ASP A 18 4.99 -0.02 14.45
C ASP A 18 6.03 1.05 14.81
N ILE A 19 7.31 0.79 14.51
CA ILE A 19 8.40 1.73 14.83
C ILE A 19 8.25 3.03 14.04
N ALA A 20 7.89 2.95 12.75
CA ALA A 20 7.64 4.12 11.92
C ALA A 20 6.43 4.90 12.43
N ALA A 21 5.34 4.22 12.80
CA ALA A 21 4.13 4.82 13.34
C ALA A 21 4.39 5.54 14.68
N MET A 22 5.09 4.88 15.61
CA MET A 22 5.50 5.46 16.90
C MET A 22 6.40 6.68 16.72
N SER A 23 7.32 6.63 15.77
CA SER A 23 8.25 7.74 15.48
C SER A 23 7.50 8.95 14.91
N LEU A 24 6.58 8.71 13.96
CA LEU A 24 5.74 9.78 13.41
C LEU A 24 4.84 10.39 14.50
N HIS A 25 4.21 9.54 15.30
CA HIS A 25 3.37 9.98 16.43
C HIS A 25 4.15 10.89 17.40
N TYR A 26 5.38 10.50 17.78
CA TYR A 26 6.22 11.30 18.65
C TYR A 26 6.47 12.71 18.10
N ILE A 27 6.78 12.83 16.79
CA ILE A 27 7.01 14.12 16.14
C ILE A 27 5.72 14.97 16.14
N LEU A 28 4.59 14.39 15.76
CA LEU A 28 3.30 15.08 15.67
C LEU A 28 2.72 15.47 17.04
N GLN A 29 3.04 14.70 18.08
CA GLN A 29 2.68 15.04 19.45
C GLN A 29 3.55 16.18 19.99
N SER A 30 4.84 16.19 19.63
CA SER A 30 5.84 17.11 20.18
C SER A 30 5.90 18.47 19.46
N SER A 31 5.41 18.56 18.21
CA SER A 31 5.36 19.81 17.45
C SER A 31 3.96 20.12 16.93
N THR A 32 3.40 21.25 17.39
CA THR A 32 2.12 21.75 16.89
C THR A 32 2.21 22.14 15.42
N ALA A 33 3.33 22.75 15.00
CA ALA A 33 3.55 23.12 13.60
C ALA A 33 3.56 21.91 12.68
N ALA A 34 4.22 20.81 13.07
CA ALA A 34 4.21 19.55 12.32
C ALA A 34 2.80 18.96 12.21
N ARG A 35 2.07 18.91 13.34
CA ARG A 35 0.69 18.43 13.38
C ARG A 35 -0.22 19.25 12.48
N ASP A 36 -0.23 20.56 12.65
CA ASP A 36 -1.13 21.46 11.93
C ASP A 36 -0.84 21.40 10.41
N THR A 37 0.44 21.35 10.02
CA THR A 37 0.84 21.21 8.61
C THR A 37 0.32 19.93 7.98
N LEU A 38 0.40 18.79 8.69
CA LEU A 38 -0.11 17.52 8.18
C LEU A 38 -1.65 17.53 8.09
N LEU A 39 -2.32 18.08 9.10
CA LEU A 39 -3.78 18.15 9.14
C LEU A 39 -4.33 19.10 8.07
N ASP A 40 -3.69 20.25 7.83
CA ASP A 40 -4.09 21.18 6.76
C ASP A 40 -3.98 20.53 5.38
N TYR A 41 -2.91 19.76 5.17
CA TYR A 41 -2.73 19.01 3.94
C TYR A 41 -3.81 17.93 3.75
N ILE A 42 -4.05 17.10 4.77
CA ILE A 42 -5.10 16.07 4.71
C ILE A 42 -6.49 16.72 4.56
N GLY A 43 -6.74 17.83 5.24
CA GLY A 43 -8.00 18.56 5.15
C GLY A 43 -8.25 19.06 3.73
N THR A 44 -7.22 19.59 3.08
CA THR A 44 -7.28 20.01 1.67
C THR A 44 -7.62 18.84 0.74
N GLU A 45 -6.97 17.69 0.91
CA GLU A 45 -7.21 16.50 0.09
C GLU A 45 -8.61 15.90 0.29
N LEU A 46 -9.12 15.93 1.53
CA LEU A 46 -10.44 15.42 1.86
C LEU A 46 -11.57 16.44 1.66
N GLY A 47 -11.25 17.70 1.36
CA GLY A 47 -12.24 18.79 1.33
C GLY A 47 -12.83 19.12 2.70
N LEU A 48 -12.04 18.93 3.76
CA LEU A 48 -12.42 19.12 5.16
C LEU A 48 -11.66 20.26 5.81
N GLN A 49 -12.26 20.85 6.84
CA GLN A 49 -11.56 21.70 7.79
C GLN A 49 -11.60 21.02 9.15
N PHE A 50 -10.42 20.81 9.72
CA PHE A 50 -10.31 20.21 11.04
C PHE A 50 -10.53 21.25 12.14
N GLU A 51 -11.18 20.81 13.21
CA GLU A 51 -11.30 21.61 14.42
C GLU A 51 -9.93 21.79 15.09
N LYS A 52 -9.84 22.77 15.99
CA LYS A 52 -8.66 22.93 16.84
C LYS A 52 -8.66 21.87 17.94
N ASP A 53 -7.52 21.70 18.60
CA ASP A 53 -7.35 20.81 19.76
C ASP A 53 -7.54 19.32 19.44
N LEU A 54 -7.08 18.90 18.27
CA LEU A 54 -6.94 17.49 17.90
C LEU A 54 -5.59 16.93 18.37
N HIS A 55 -5.59 15.64 18.72
CA HIS A 55 -4.39 14.93 19.12
C HIS A 55 -4.31 13.55 18.49
N PHE A 56 -3.09 13.06 18.30
CA PHE A 56 -2.86 11.72 17.82
C PHE A 56 -2.71 10.73 18.99
N GLU A 57 -3.25 9.53 18.82
CA GLU A 57 -3.15 8.42 19.76
C GLU A 57 -2.68 7.16 19.02
N LEU A 58 -1.74 6.41 19.60
CA LEU A 58 -1.27 5.13 19.07
C LEU A 58 -2.20 3.98 19.46
N GLN A 59 -2.34 3.00 18.56
CA GLN A 59 -2.87 1.66 18.87
C GLN A 59 -4.17 1.63 19.69
N SER A 60 -5.16 2.42 19.26
CA SER A 60 -6.45 2.46 19.96
C SER A 60 -7.29 1.20 19.68
N CYS A 61 -7.30 0.27 20.64
CA CYS A 61 -8.07 -0.96 20.53
C CYS A 61 -9.57 -0.66 20.33
N GLY A 62 -10.12 -1.09 19.19
CA GLY A 62 -11.55 -1.09 18.96
C GLY A 62 -12.27 -2.21 19.69
N GLU A 63 -13.61 -2.19 19.65
CA GLU A 63 -14.48 -3.20 20.29
C GLU A 63 -14.23 -4.62 19.77
N ASN A 64 -13.71 -4.78 18.53
CA ASN A 64 -13.42 -6.07 17.91
C ASN A 64 -11.92 -6.43 17.86
N LEU A 65 -11.09 -5.92 18.79
CA LEU A 65 -9.63 -6.14 18.84
C LEU A 65 -8.83 -5.56 17.66
N GLU A 66 -9.47 -4.80 16.78
CA GLU A 66 -8.82 -4.05 15.71
C GLU A 66 -7.92 -2.95 16.30
N ARG A 67 -6.69 -2.85 15.79
CA ARG A 67 -5.69 -1.90 16.26
C ARG A 67 -5.16 -1.12 15.05
N PRO A 68 -5.73 0.04 14.74
CA PRO A 68 -5.08 0.93 13.81
C PRO A 68 -3.74 1.37 14.41
N ASP A 69 -2.77 1.66 13.55
CA ASP A 69 -1.45 2.11 13.99
C ASP A 69 -1.56 3.44 14.74
N MET A 70 -2.39 4.36 14.25
CA MET A 70 -2.62 5.66 14.85
C MET A 70 -4.04 6.18 14.58
N SER A 71 -4.59 6.97 15.49
CA SER A 71 -5.88 7.65 15.34
C SER A 71 -5.72 9.15 15.63
N LEU A 72 -6.50 9.98 14.93
CA LEU A 72 -6.68 11.39 15.28
C LEU A 72 -7.97 11.54 16.08
N ARG A 73 -7.90 12.17 17.25
CA ARG A 73 -9.05 12.33 18.16
C ARG A 73 -9.29 13.79 18.54
N ASN A 74 -10.55 14.09 18.82
CA ASN A 74 -10.95 15.37 19.41
C ASN A 74 -10.85 15.35 20.95
N VAL A 75 -11.21 16.46 21.59
CA VAL A 75 -11.24 16.61 23.06
C VAL A 75 -12.24 15.69 23.77
N HIS A 76 -13.24 15.17 23.05
CA HIS A 76 -14.21 14.20 23.55
C HIS A 76 -13.76 12.74 23.36
N ASN A 77 -12.55 12.55 22.84
CA ASN A 77 -11.97 11.26 22.49
C ASN A 77 -12.71 10.56 21.33
N ASP A 78 -13.50 11.28 20.53
CA ASP A 78 -14.08 10.76 19.30
C ASP A 78 -13.01 10.61 18.23
N GLU A 79 -13.09 9.53 17.46
CA GLU A 79 -12.14 9.22 16.42
C GLU A 79 -12.50 9.95 15.12
N ILE A 80 -11.68 10.94 14.78
CA ILE A 80 -11.88 11.80 13.61
C ILE A 80 -11.25 11.15 12.38
N LEU A 81 -10.02 10.66 12.48
CA LEU A 81 -9.34 9.92 11.42
C LEU A 81 -8.71 8.65 11.98
N ILE A 82 -8.62 7.63 11.15
CA ILE A 82 -7.80 6.44 11.39
C ILE A 82 -6.61 6.48 10.43
N PHE A 83 -5.43 6.10 10.91
CA PHE A 83 -4.20 5.96 10.14
C PHE A 83 -3.71 4.51 10.19
N GLU A 84 -3.39 3.97 9.03
CA GLU A 84 -2.77 2.66 8.87
C GLU A 84 -1.50 2.80 8.03
N MET A 85 -0.37 2.43 8.61
CA MET A 85 0.93 2.43 8.00
C MET A 85 1.17 1.05 7.38
N LYS A 86 1.51 1.03 6.09
CA LYS A 86 1.73 -0.21 5.35
C LYS A 86 3.00 -0.10 4.54
N PHE A 87 4.05 -0.85 4.89
CA PHE A 87 5.21 -1.01 4.02
C PHE A 87 4.88 -1.97 2.88
N TRP A 88 5.14 -3.27 3.01
CA TRP A 88 4.93 -4.24 1.92
C TRP A 88 3.98 -5.39 2.27
N ALA A 89 3.46 -5.42 3.51
CA ALA A 89 2.49 -6.40 3.97
C ALA A 89 1.11 -6.17 3.32
N ASN A 90 0.46 -7.24 2.84
CA ASN A 90 -0.88 -7.17 2.26
C ASN A 90 -1.91 -6.64 3.27
N LEU A 91 -3.06 -6.17 2.78
CA LEU A 91 -4.21 -5.89 3.64
C LEU A 91 -4.65 -7.17 4.38
N THR A 92 -5.03 -7.03 5.64
CA THR A 92 -5.66 -8.12 6.40
C THR A 92 -7.14 -8.23 6.04
N ASP A 93 -7.79 -9.35 6.34
CA ASP A 93 -9.23 -9.53 6.07
C ASP A 93 -10.13 -8.46 6.75
N ASN A 94 -9.65 -7.86 7.84
CA ASN A 94 -10.35 -6.78 8.57
C ASN A 94 -10.11 -5.38 7.96
N GLN A 95 -9.32 -5.28 6.90
CA GLN A 95 -8.92 -4.00 6.29
C GLN A 95 -9.39 -3.92 4.84
N PRO A 96 -9.89 -2.75 4.39
CA PRO A 96 -10.13 -1.52 5.16
C PRO A 96 -11.52 -1.48 5.84
N ASN A 97 -12.39 -2.46 5.53
CA ASN A 97 -13.82 -2.39 5.81
C ASN A 97 -14.16 -2.19 7.28
N THR A 98 -13.45 -2.85 8.19
CA THR A 98 -13.81 -2.76 9.61
C THR A 98 -13.48 -1.39 10.22
N TYR A 99 -12.39 -0.76 9.76
CA TYR A 99 -12.09 0.63 10.10
C TYR A 99 -13.12 1.62 9.53
N LEU A 100 -13.59 1.39 8.30
CA LEU A 100 -14.64 2.21 7.69
C LEU A 100 -15.94 2.12 8.48
N GLU A 101 -16.37 0.91 8.86
CA GLU A 101 -17.55 0.71 9.71
C GLU A 101 -17.42 1.41 11.07
N ARG A 102 -16.22 1.38 11.66
CA ARG A 102 -15.91 2.06 12.93
C ARG A 102 -16.01 3.57 12.80
N LEU A 103 -15.47 4.15 11.74
CA LEU A 103 -15.57 5.58 11.45
C LEU A 103 -17.03 5.98 11.19
N GLU A 104 -17.78 5.22 10.40
CA GLU A 104 -19.20 5.49 10.12
C GLU A 104 -20.05 5.56 11.38
N LYS A 105 -19.91 4.57 12.27
CA LYS A 105 -20.67 4.49 13.53
C LYS A 105 -20.41 5.69 14.45
N LYS A 106 -19.20 6.27 14.38
CA LYS A 106 -18.75 7.36 15.25
C LYS A 106 -18.70 8.73 14.54
N GLY A 107 -19.17 8.83 13.30
CA GLY A 107 -19.14 10.08 12.53
C GLY A 107 -17.74 10.56 12.14
N GLY A 108 -16.78 9.63 12.09
CA GLY A 108 -15.41 9.85 11.66
C GLY A 108 -15.33 10.32 10.20
N LYS A 109 -14.22 10.95 9.86
CA LYS A 109 -14.07 11.79 8.66
C LYS A 109 -13.25 11.17 7.55
N GLY A 110 -12.45 10.13 7.83
CA GLY A 110 -11.67 9.46 6.81
C GLY A 110 -10.68 8.45 7.36
N LEU A 111 -10.22 7.58 6.47
CA LEU A 111 -9.20 6.57 6.71
C LEU A 111 -7.96 6.88 5.86
N ILE A 112 -6.82 7.02 6.50
CA ILE A 112 -5.56 7.41 5.87
C ILE A 112 -4.63 6.20 5.84
N PHE A 113 -4.12 5.87 4.66
CA PHE A 113 -3.04 4.90 4.51
C PHE A 113 -1.73 5.63 4.23
N VAL A 114 -0.66 5.24 4.89
CA VAL A 114 0.70 5.74 4.62
C VAL A 114 1.58 4.58 4.16
N CYS A 115 2.16 4.69 2.97
CA CYS A 115 2.92 3.59 2.37
C CYS A 115 4.16 4.07 1.59
N PRO A 116 5.04 3.17 1.14
CA PRO A 116 6.05 3.49 0.13
C PRO A 116 5.43 4.11 -1.11
N LYS A 117 6.10 5.10 -1.71
CA LYS A 117 5.59 5.76 -2.93
C LYS A 117 5.32 4.79 -4.07
N SER A 118 6.18 3.79 -4.24
CA SER A 118 6.03 2.71 -5.23
C SER A 118 4.81 1.82 -4.98
N ARG A 119 4.24 1.82 -3.77
CA ARG A 119 3.11 0.98 -3.39
C ARG A 119 1.75 1.67 -3.58
N ILE A 120 1.71 2.99 -3.76
CA ILE A 120 0.45 3.76 -3.86
C ILE A 120 -0.51 3.14 -4.87
N ILE A 121 -0.07 2.88 -6.10
CA ILE A 121 -0.96 2.39 -7.18
C ILE A 121 -1.56 1.03 -6.79
N SER A 122 -0.72 0.08 -6.39
CA SER A 122 -1.19 -1.25 -5.97
C SER A 122 -2.12 -1.20 -4.76
N LEU A 123 -1.82 -0.35 -3.76
CA LEU A 123 -2.63 -0.25 -2.56
C LEU A 123 -3.98 0.40 -2.84
N VAL A 124 -4.03 1.44 -3.68
CA VAL A 124 -5.28 2.05 -4.13
C VAL A 124 -6.16 1.01 -4.85
N ASP A 125 -5.58 0.19 -5.72
CA ASP A 125 -6.32 -0.86 -6.41
C ASP A 125 -6.84 -1.96 -5.44
N GLU A 126 -6.02 -2.38 -4.48
CA GLU A 126 -6.43 -3.32 -3.41
C GLU A 126 -7.58 -2.76 -2.56
N LEU A 127 -7.50 -1.49 -2.15
CA LEU A 127 -8.52 -0.80 -1.34
C LEU A 127 -9.83 -0.61 -2.11
N ALA A 128 -9.75 -0.17 -3.37
CA ALA A 128 -10.92 0.00 -4.23
C ALA A 128 -11.66 -1.33 -4.43
N ALA A 129 -10.92 -2.41 -4.68
CA ALA A 129 -11.49 -3.74 -4.90
C ALA A 129 -12.08 -4.35 -3.61
N SER A 130 -11.43 -4.17 -2.46
CA SER A 130 -11.86 -4.78 -1.19
C SER A 130 -13.06 -4.09 -0.54
N ALA A 131 -13.19 -2.77 -0.70
CA ALA A 131 -14.27 -1.99 -0.09
C ALA A 131 -15.36 -1.54 -1.08
N GLU A 132 -15.17 -1.84 -2.36
CA GLU A 132 -16.03 -1.37 -3.47
C GLU A 132 -16.16 0.16 -3.46
N TYR A 133 -15.03 0.86 -3.38
CA TYR A 133 -14.95 2.32 -3.48
C TYR A 133 -14.57 2.73 -4.90
N GLU A 134 -15.05 3.88 -5.32
CA GLU A 134 -14.61 4.50 -6.55
C GLU A 134 -13.24 5.14 -6.36
N LYS A 135 -12.41 5.07 -7.40
CA LYS A 135 -11.12 5.77 -7.48
C LYS A 135 -11.22 6.94 -8.48
N PRO A 136 -11.84 8.07 -8.11
CA PRO A 136 -11.68 9.30 -8.88
C PRO A 136 -10.16 9.55 -8.96
N GLN A 137 -9.63 9.68 -10.16
CA GLN A 137 -8.19 9.65 -10.49
C GLN A 137 -7.25 10.05 -9.34
N GLY A 138 -6.27 9.19 -9.03
CA GLY A 138 -5.24 9.48 -8.04
C GLY A 138 -5.30 8.57 -6.82
N ARG A 139 -5.23 9.17 -5.63
CA ARG A 139 -4.99 8.51 -4.34
C ARG A 139 -6.12 8.68 -3.32
N LEU A 140 -7.21 9.31 -3.73
CA LEU A 140 -8.42 9.52 -2.95
C LEU A 140 -9.49 8.53 -3.43
N LEU A 141 -10.01 7.73 -2.52
CA LEU A 141 -11.11 6.81 -2.79
C LEU A 141 -12.38 7.32 -2.11
N GLN A 142 -13.49 7.29 -2.83
CA GLN A 142 -14.76 7.84 -2.37
C GLN A 142 -15.91 6.85 -2.63
N LYS A 143 -16.91 6.91 -1.76
CA LYS A 143 -18.17 6.18 -1.87
C LYS A 143 -19.27 7.01 -1.21
N ASP A 144 -20.41 7.14 -1.88
CA ASP A 144 -21.49 7.99 -1.40
C ASP A 144 -21.96 7.58 0.00
N GLY A 145 -22.06 8.57 0.90
CA GLY A 145 -22.50 8.37 2.28
C GLY A 145 -21.50 7.64 3.18
N LYS A 146 -20.25 7.49 2.73
CA LYS A 146 -19.19 6.76 3.45
C LYS A 146 -17.94 7.64 3.65
N PRO A 147 -17.16 7.44 4.74
CA PRO A 147 -15.91 8.16 4.93
C PRO A 147 -14.93 7.88 3.78
N PRO A 148 -14.27 8.90 3.20
CA PRO A 148 -13.27 8.71 2.15
C PRO A 148 -12.01 8.00 2.68
N MET A 149 -11.27 7.36 1.77
CA MET A 149 -9.92 6.88 2.05
C MET A 149 -8.89 7.70 1.29
N LEU A 150 -7.79 8.05 1.93
CA LEU A 150 -6.68 8.77 1.31
C LEU A 150 -5.39 7.96 1.46
N VAL A 151 -4.68 7.73 0.37
CA VAL A 151 -3.38 7.05 0.37
C VAL A 151 -2.28 8.08 0.19
N LEU A 152 -1.38 8.17 1.17
CA LEU A 152 -0.22 9.05 1.17
C LEU A 152 1.07 8.21 1.09
N SER A 153 2.13 8.81 0.54
CA SER A 153 3.47 8.23 0.71
C SER A 153 4.17 8.73 1.97
N TRP A 154 5.07 7.91 2.51
CA TRP A 154 6.02 8.35 3.53
C TRP A 154 6.84 9.56 3.05
N GLU A 155 7.29 9.55 1.79
CA GLU A 155 8.02 10.67 1.20
C GLU A 155 7.22 11.99 1.28
N GLU A 156 5.94 11.96 0.90
CA GLU A 156 5.07 13.14 0.96
C GLU A 156 4.88 13.63 2.41
N VAL A 157 4.52 12.74 3.33
CA VAL A 157 4.31 13.08 4.74
C VAL A 157 5.57 13.72 5.33
N LEU A 158 6.72 13.09 5.16
CA LEU A 158 7.97 13.55 5.76
C LEU A 158 8.52 14.82 5.11
N ASN A 159 8.22 15.08 3.83
CA ASN A 159 8.58 16.34 3.17
C ASN A 159 7.73 17.51 3.65
N LEU A 160 6.45 17.29 3.95
CA LEU A 160 5.60 18.31 4.59
C LEU A 160 6.18 18.72 5.94
N LEU A 161 6.58 17.75 6.76
CA LEU A 161 7.16 18.01 8.07
C LEU A 161 8.55 18.66 7.99
N ASP A 162 9.35 18.31 6.99
CA ASP A 162 10.69 18.89 6.80
C ASP A 162 10.64 20.41 6.68
N ASN A 163 9.69 20.93 5.89
CA ASN A 163 9.55 22.36 5.62
C ASN A 163 9.30 23.19 6.89
N VAL A 164 8.74 22.59 7.94
CA VAL A 164 8.38 23.29 9.18
C VAL A 164 9.29 22.95 10.35
N LEU A 165 10.09 21.89 10.26
CA LEU A 165 10.96 21.42 11.34
C LEU A 165 12.44 21.75 11.15
N GLN A 166 12.87 22.42 10.07
CA GLN A 166 14.31 22.61 9.77
C GLN A 166 15.11 23.27 10.92
N GLU A 167 14.49 24.16 11.68
CA GLU A 167 15.10 24.85 12.83
C GLU A 167 14.60 24.31 14.19
N ASP A 168 13.78 23.26 14.17
CA ASP A 168 13.21 22.63 15.37
C ASP A 168 14.18 21.58 15.95
N ALA A 169 14.14 21.38 17.27
CA ALA A 169 14.93 20.36 17.95
C ALA A 169 14.62 18.94 17.41
N LEU A 170 13.40 18.71 16.92
CA LEU A 170 12.93 17.45 16.35
C LEU A 170 13.45 17.17 14.93
N TYR A 171 14.21 18.09 14.32
CA TYR A 171 14.69 17.89 12.95
C TYR A 171 15.52 16.61 12.80
N ASN A 172 16.38 16.32 13.77
CA ASN A 172 17.19 15.11 13.75
C ASN A 172 16.34 13.83 13.90
N ASP A 173 15.24 13.88 14.64
CA ASP A 173 14.29 12.78 14.78
C ASP A 173 13.54 12.54 13.45
N LEU A 174 13.15 13.62 12.77
CA LEU A 174 12.61 13.54 11.41
C LEU A 174 13.62 12.89 10.45
N LEU A 175 14.91 13.25 10.54
CA LEU A 175 15.95 12.63 9.73
C LEU A 175 16.15 11.13 10.06
N GLN A 176 15.95 10.71 11.32
CA GLN A 176 15.95 9.28 11.68
C GLN A 176 14.78 8.55 11.01
N LEU A 177 13.59 9.11 11.07
CA LEU A 177 12.40 8.53 10.45
C LEU A 177 12.54 8.46 8.92
N LYS A 178 13.04 9.53 8.28
CA LYS A 178 13.37 9.53 6.85
C LYS A 178 14.36 8.44 6.46
N GLY A 179 15.38 8.21 7.29
CA GLY A 179 16.32 7.11 7.09
C GLY A 179 15.64 5.74 7.16
N LEU A 180 14.78 5.52 8.15
CA LEU A 180 14.03 4.27 8.31
C LEU A 180 13.10 4.00 7.11
N THR A 181 12.25 4.95 6.76
CA THR A 181 11.27 4.79 5.68
C THR A 181 11.96 4.72 4.33
N GLY A 182 13.05 5.47 4.14
CA GLY A 182 13.87 5.43 2.93
C GLY A 182 14.50 4.06 2.69
N GLU A 183 14.99 3.39 3.74
CA GLU A 183 15.48 2.01 3.62
C GLU A 183 14.36 1.03 3.29
N MET A 184 13.16 1.18 3.86
CA MET A 184 12.01 0.34 3.53
C MET A 184 11.51 0.53 2.09
N ASP A 185 11.59 1.76 1.56
CA ASP A 185 11.28 2.08 0.16
C ASP A 185 12.36 1.53 -0.79
N ASN A 186 13.63 1.56 -0.38
CA ASN A 186 14.78 1.11 -1.17
C ASN A 186 15.04 -0.40 -1.12
N GLN A 187 14.37 -1.14 -0.25
CA GLN A 187 14.36 -2.60 -0.29
C GLN A 187 13.65 -3.08 -1.56
N ASN A 188 14.38 -3.02 -2.69
CA ASN A 188 14.05 -3.62 -3.99
C ASN A 188 13.88 -5.15 -3.92
N PHE A 189 14.07 -5.73 -2.73
CA PHE A 189 13.84 -7.13 -2.42
C PHE A 189 12.80 -7.22 -1.32
N LYS A 190 11.56 -7.55 -1.71
CA LYS A 190 10.48 -7.93 -0.78
C LYS A 190 10.89 -9.25 -0.10
N PRO A 191 11.11 -9.30 1.22
CA PRO A 191 11.34 -10.56 1.90
C PRO A 191 10.15 -11.49 1.67
N PHE A 192 10.42 -12.75 1.33
CA PHE A 192 9.35 -13.70 1.11
C PHE A 192 8.50 -13.86 2.38
N SER A 193 7.19 -13.69 2.26
CA SER A 193 6.26 -14.14 3.30
C SER A 193 6.18 -15.67 3.30
N ALA A 194 5.67 -16.25 4.39
CA ALA A 194 5.39 -17.69 4.44
C ALA A 194 4.43 -18.15 3.32
N GLY A 195 3.53 -17.26 2.88
CA GLY A 195 2.64 -17.50 1.75
C GLY A 195 3.38 -17.55 0.41
N ASP A 196 4.38 -16.69 0.21
CA ASP A 196 5.19 -16.64 -1.01
C ASP A 196 6.03 -17.91 -1.21
N LEU A 197 6.45 -18.56 -0.11
CA LEU A 197 7.19 -19.82 -0.13
C LEU A 197 6.29 -21.06 -0.09
N SER A 198 4.97 -20.89 -0.11
CA SER A 198 4.06 -22.04 -0.08
C SER A 198 4.09 -22.83 -1.39
N SER A 199 3.92 -24.15 -1.30
CA SER A 199 3.75 -25.00 -2.48
C SER A 199 2.56 -24.57 -3.35
N ASN A 200 1.55 -23.94 -2.75
CA ASN A 200 0.37 -23.42 -3.46
C ASN A 200 0.74 -22.30 -4.42
N MET A 201 1.61 -21.37 -4.03
CA MET A 201 2.08 -20.28 -4.89
C MET A 201 2.90 -20.81 -6.07
N ALA A 202 3.82 -21.75 -5.81
CA ALA A 202 4.60 -22.40 -6.86
C ALA A 202 3.70 -23.14 -7.87
N ASN A 203 2.72 -23.90 -7.37
CA ASN A 203 1.73 -24.57 -8.22
C ASN A 203 0.92 -23.58 -9.05
N ARG A 204 0.54 -22.43 -8.46
CA ARG A 204 -0.22 -21.40 -9.17
C ARG A 204 0.55 -20.80 -10.34
N ILE A 205 1.85 -20.53 -10.18
CA ILE A 205 2.71 -20.06 -11.28
C ILE A 205 2.78 -21.10 -12.41
N VAL A 206 2.95 -22.38 -12.06
CA VAL A 206 2.94 -23.49 -13.02
C VAL A 206 1.59 -23.61 -13.72
N ASP A 207 0.47 -23.41 -13.00
CA ASP A 207 -0.86 -23.45 -13.58
C ASP A 207 -1.08 -22.33 -14.61
N TYR A 208 -0.53 -21.13 -14.41
CA TYR A 208 -0.56 -20.08 -15.44
C TYR A 208 0.18 -20.50 -16.71
N TYR A 209 1.34 -21.17 -16.59
CA TYR A 209 2.05 -21.69 -17.76
C TYR A 209 1.23 -22.76 -18.48
N ARG A 210 0.59 -23.65 -17.72
CA ARG A 210 -0.29 -24.69 -18.25
C ARG A 210 -1.51 -24.12 -18.97
N ILE A 211 -2.06 -23.00 -18.52
CA ILE A 211 -3.18 -22.33 -19.22
C ILE A 211 -2.70 -21.84 -20.59
N VAL A 212 -1.54 -21.16 -20.66
CA VAL A 212 -0.94 -20.72 -21.92
C VAL A 212 -0.71 -21.91 -22.87
N ASP A 213 -0.18 -23.02 -22.35
CA ASP A 213 0.02 -24.25 -23.13
C ASP A 213 -1.29 -24.84 -23.64
N LYS A 214 -2.30 -25.00 -22.79
CA LYS A 214 -3.61 -25.58 -23.17
C LYS A 214 -4.31 -24.76 -24.25
N ILE A 215 -4.25 -23.43 -24.15
CA ILE A 215 -4.81 -22.55 -25.18
C ILE A 215 -4.06 -22.75 -26.50
N ALA A 216 -2.72 -22.76 -26.46
CA ALA A 216 -1.90 -22.96 -27.66
C ALA A 216 -2.13 -24.33 -28.30
N ASP A 217 -2.19 -25.38 -27.49
CA ASP A 217 -2.41 -26.75 -27.95
C ASP A 217 -3.82 -26.91 -28.53
N SER A 218 -4.82 -26.22 -27.99
CA SER A 218 -6.16 -26.16 -28.60
C SER A 218 -6.12 -25.61 -30.02
N PHE A 219 -5.41 -24.51 -30.27
CA PHE A 219 -5.26 -23.96 -31.64
C PHE A 219 -4.54 -24.92 -32.60
N LEU A 220 -3.55 -25.66 -32.09
CA LEU A 220 -2.82 -26.67 -32.88
C LEU A 220 -3.71 -27.88 -33.22
N ILE A 221 -4.46 -28.40 -32.23
CA ILE A 221 -5.36 -29.55 -32.40
C ILE A 221 -6.46 -29.24 -33.42
N HIS A 222 -7.04 -28.03 -33.35
CA HIS A 222 -8.07 -27.59 -34.28
C HIS A 222 -7.52 -27.13 -35.63
N LYS A 223 -6.20 -27.23 -35.84
CA LYS A 223 -5.50 -26.82 -37.09
C LYS A 223 -5.76 -25.36 -37.49
N ILE A 224 -6.02 -24.50 -36.50
CA ILE A 224 -6.17 -23.05 -36.68
C ILE A 224 -4.78 -22.42 -36.84
N CYS A 225 -3.77 -23.00 -36.18
CA CYS A 225 -2.39 -22.55 -36.22
C CYS A 225 -1.42 -23.71 -36.39
N ASN A 226 -0.15 -23.41 -36.70
CA ASN A 226 0.98 -24.32 -36.60
C ASN A 226 2.10 -23.73 -35.72
N SER A 227 3.01 -24.58 -35.24
CA SER A 227 4.16 -24.20 -34.42
C SER A 227 5.50 -24.46 -35.12
N LYS A 228 5.51 -24.57 -36.46
CA LYS A 228 6.71 -24.98 -37.19
C LYS A 228 7.82 -23.93 -37.05
N GLY A 229 8.96 -24.39 -36.50
CA GLY A 229 10.13 -23.54 -36.22
C GLY A 229 9.96 -22.63 -35.01
N LEU A 230 8.94 -22.86 -34.18
CA LEU A 230 8.67 -22.07 -32.97
C LEU A 230 8.78 -22.97 -31.73
N LYS A 231 9.23 -22.39 -30.61
CA LYS A 231 9.36 -23.10 -29.33
C LYS A 231 8.64 -22.33 -28.23
N ALA A 232 8.07 -23.09 -27.30
CA ALA A 232 7.74 -22.58 -25.98
C ALA A 232 9.00 -21.99 -25.33
N SER A 233 8.89 -20.79 -24.76
CA SER A 233 10.04 -20.12 -24.14
C SER A 233 9.63 -19.44 -22.84
N PRO A 234 10.28 -19.76 -21.70
CA PRO A 234 10.18 -18.91 -20.53
C PRO A 234 10.80 -17.55 -20.83
N GLN A 235 10.17 -16.50 -20.32
CA GLN A 235 10.66 -15.13 -20.40
C GLN A 235 10.96 -14.62 -18.99
N LYS A 236 11.83 -13.61 -18.90
CA LYS A 236 12.25 -13.02 -17.61
C LYS A 236 11.07 -12.68 -16.69
N CYS A 237 9.94 -12.26 -17.27
CA CYS A 237 8.73 -11.88 -16.53
C CYS A 237 7.49 -12.69 -16.97
N GLY A 238 7.64 -13.93 -17.44
CA GLY A 238 6.46 -14.67 -17.89
C GLY A 238 6.74 -15.90 -18.74
N TYR A 239 5.73 -16.31 -19.49
CA TYR A 239 5.80 -17.50 -20.35
C TYR A 239 4.99 -17.31 -21.63
N TYR A 240 5.59 -17.75 -22.74
CA TYR A 240 5.10 -17.45 -24.08
C TYR A 240 5.03 -18.71 -24.94
N ARG A 241 3.94 -18.79 -25.71
CA ARG A 241 3.77 -19.73 -26.81
C ARG A 241 3.58 -18.97 -28.11
N TYR A 242 4.52 -19.11 -29.03
CA TYR A 242 4.43 -18.56 -30.38
C TYR A 242 3.81 -19.57 -31.34
N LEU A 243 2.91 -19.08 -32.20
CA LEU A 243 2.15 -19.81 -33.20
C LEU A 243 2.15 -19.04 -34.53
N LYS A 244 1.79 -19.72 -35.61
CA LYS A 244 1.62 -19.16 -36.96
C LYS A 244 0.27 -19.55 -37.54
N ILE A 245 -0.37 -18.60 -38.19
CA ILE A 245 -1.52 -18.81 -39.08
C ILE A 245 -0.99 -18.79 -40.51
N ASP A 246 -1.33 -19.77 -41.34
CA ASP A 246 -0.78 -19.88 -42.69
C ASP A 246 -1.47 -18.97 -43.72
N ASN A 247 -2.76 -18.65 -43.51
CA ASN A 247 -3.52 -17.82 -44.45
C ASN A 247 -4.54 -16.91 -43.73
N PRO A 248 -4.33 -15.58 -43.68
CA PRO A 248 -3.12 -14.88 -44.09
C PRO A 248 -1.94 -15.21 -43.15
N ALA A 249 -0.71 -15.24 -43.71
CA ALA A 249 0.50 -15.55 -42.97
C ALA A 249 0.72 -14.54 -41.81
N THR A 250 0.43 -14.97 -40.58
CA THR A 250 0.41 -14.09 -39.39
C THR A 250 1.03 -14.79 -38.19
N GLY A 251 1.85 -14.06 -37.42
CA GLY A 251 2.36 -14.54 -36.14
C GLY A 251 1.36 -14.30 -35.02
N LEU A 252 1.20 -15.29 -34.14
CA LEU A 252 0.36 -15.20 -32.95
C LEU A 252 1.20 -15.57 -31.73
N SER A 253 1.01 -14.86 -30.61
CA SER A 253 1.59 -15.24 -29.32
C SER A 253 0.54 -15.28 -28.24
N ILE A 254 0.55 -16.35 -27.45
CA ILE A 254 -0.22 -16.45 -26.21
C ILE A 254 0.78 -16.26 -25.08
N GLN A 255 0.49 -15.34 -24.17
CA GLN A 255 1.43 -14.94 -23.13
C GLN A 255 0.76 -14.88 -21.76
N PHE A 256 1.51 -15.31 -20.75
CA PHE A 256 1.33 -14.90 -19.36
C PHE A 256 2.48 -13.95 -19.01
N ASN A 257 2.17 -12.78 -18.47
CA ASN A 257 3.15 -11.75 -18.13
C ASN A 257 2.91 -11.27 -16.69
N CYS A 258 3.98 -11.22 -15.91
CA CYS A 258 4.02 -10.76 -14.52
C CYS A 258 4.31 -9.26 -14.39
N ASN A 259 4.65 -8.57 -15.50
CA ASN A 259 4.71 -7.12 -15.54
C ASN A 259 3.30 -6.59 -15.82
N LEU A 260 2.61 -6.16 -14.76
CA LEU A 260 1.44 -5.27 -14.84
C LEU A 260 1.90 -3.84 -14.53
#